data_AF-A0A3M1HMJ4-F1
#
_entry.id   AF-A0A3M1HMJ4-F1
#
_cell.length_a   1.000
_cell.length_b   1.000
_cell.length_c   1.000
_cell.angle_alpha   90.00
_cell.angle_beta   90.00
_cell.angle_gamma   90.00
#
_symmetry.space_group_name_H-M   'P 1'
#
loop_
_entity.id
_entity.type
_entity.pdbx_description
1 polymer ?
#
loop_
_entity_poly.entity_id
_entity_poly.type
_entity_poly.pdbx_seq_one_letter_code
_entity_poly.pdbx_strand_id
1 'polypeptide(L)'
;AGLSWRALGWLYQHASLYIGLDTVNTHVASAVGARVLAIYGPTDPRIWGPWPNGFPGSTPWLRRPVNGDILQTYGHIALLQPAQWPCLPCHREGCQAHNQSPSQCLETLAPERVAEIALNWARKGLES
;
A
#
# COMPACT_ATOMS: atom_id res chain seq x y z
N ALA A 1 23.35 -3.03 13.20
CA ALA A 1 23.73 -2.75 11.80
C ALA A 1 22.50 -2.98 10.92
N GLY A 2 22.22 -2.08 9.98
CA GLY A 2 21.09 -2.21 9.05
C GLY A 2 21.44 -3.02 7.79
N LEU A 3 20.43 -3.47 7.05
CA LEU A 3 20.60 -4.11 5.75
C LEU A 3 20.94 -3.07 4.67
N SER A 4 21.73 -3.45 3.67
CA SER A 4 21.93 -2.63 2.47
C SER A 4 20.67 -2.63 1.59
N TRP A 5 20.50 -1.62 0.73
CA TRP A 5 19.37 -1.56 -0.22
C TRP A 5 19.29 -2.78 -1.13
N ARG A 6 20.44 -3.33 -1.56
CA ARG A 6 20.49 -4.54 -2.37
C ARG A 6 20.02 -5.77 -1.60
N ALA A 7 20.49 -5.91 -0.35
CA ALA A 7 20.07 -7.01 0.51
C ALA A 7 18.56 -6.93 0.81
N LEU A 8 18.05 -5.72 1.07
CA LEU A 8 16.63 -5.49 1.33
C LEU A 8 15.77 -5.80 0.09
N GLY A 9 16.18 -5.33 -1.09
CA GLY A 9 15.50 -5.65 -2.35
C GLY A 9 15.49 -7.15 -2.65
N TRP A 10 16.60 -7.84 -2.40
CA TRP A 10 16.67 -9.30 -2.56
C TRP A 10 15.68 -10.02 -1.63
N LEU A 11 15.57 -9.59 -0.37
CA LEU A 11 14.58 -10.15 0.55
C LEU A 11 13.14 -9.92 0.08
N TYR A 12 12.81 -8.71 -0.39
CA TYR A 12 11.48 -8.42 -0.90
C TYR A 12 11.14 -9.25 -2.13
N GLN A 13 12.07 -9.42 -3.06
CA GLN A 13 11.86 -10.21 -4.28
C GLN A 13 11.53 -11.67 -3.99
N HIS A 14 12.02 -12.24 -2.88
CA HIS A 14 11.79 -13.63 -2.50
C HIS A 14 10.71 -13.80 -1.43
N ALA A 15 10.13 -12.71 -0.93
CA ALA A 15 9.01 -12.77 -0.01
C ALA A 15 7.73 -13.14 -0.76
N SER A 16 6.89 -14.00 -0.17
CA SER A 16 5.56 -14.31 -0.74
C SER A 16 4.66 -13.08 -0.82
N LEU A 17 4.86 -12.13 0.10
CA LEU A 17 4.15 -10.87 0.16
C LEU A 17 4.93 -9.85 1.01
N TYR A 18 5.07 -8.64 0.51
CA TYR A 18 5.43 -7.46 1.29
C TYR A 18 4.15 -6.73 1.74
N ILE A 19 4.05 -6.37 3.02
CA ILE A 19 2.98 -5.53 3.56
C ILE A 19 3.61 -4.29 4.18
N GLY A 20 3.16 -3.11 3.78
CA GLY A 20 3.77 -1.87 4.26
C GLY A 20 2.87 -0.65 4.11
N LEU A 21 3.31 0.46 4.69
CA LEU A 21 2.67 1.77 4.60
C LEU A 21 3.25 2.58 3.43
N ASP A 22 2.77 3.79 3.22
CA ASP A 22 3.39 4.78 2.35
C ASP A 22 4.80 5.17 2.84
N THR A 23 5.81 4.43 2.40
CA THR A 23 7.22 4.62 2.76
C THR A 23 8.13 4.18 1.62
N VAL A 24 9.40 4.59 1.66
CA VAL A 24 10.44 4.16 0.71
C VAL A 24 10.51 2.63 0.56
N ASN A 25 10.31 1.86 1.64
CA ASN A 25 10.36 0.41 1.59
C ASN A 25 9.31 -0.20 0.66
N THR A 26 8.11 0.37 0.62
CA THR A 26 7.03 -0.06 -0.28
C THR A 26 7.39 0.17 -1.74
N HIS A 27 8.07 1.28 -2.05
CA HIS A 27 8.58 1.55 -3.40
C HIS A 27 9.73 0.62 -3.79
N VAL A 28 10.65 0.31 -2.87
CA VAL A 28 11.73 -0.65 -3.14
C VAL A 28 11.14 -2.03 -3.40
N ALA A 29 10.16 -2.47 -2.60
CA ALA A 29 9.45 -3.73 -2.81
C ALA A 29 8.74 -3.77 -4.17
N SER A 30 8.04 -2.69 -4.55
CA SER A 30 7.35 -2.64 -5.84
C SER A 30 8.32 -2.66 -7.02
N ALA A 31 9.45 -1.95 -6.94
CA ALA A 31 10.44 -1.86 -8.00
C ALA A 31 11.12 -3.21 -8.29
N VAL A 32 11.41 -4.00 -7.24
CA VAL A 32 12.01 -5.34 -7.42
C VAL A 32 10.98 -6.41 -7.83
N GLY A 33 9.73 -6.02 -8.06
CA GLY A 33 8.66 -6.93 -8.51
C GLY A 33 8.09 -7.81 -7.41
N ALA A 34 8.34 -7.49 -6.13
CA ALA A 34 7.74 -8.22 -5.02
C ALA A 34 6.22 -8.09 -5.07
N ARG A 35 5.48 -9.11 -4.64
CA ARG A 35 4.04 -8.96 -4.42
C ARG A 35 3.82 -8.00 -3.25
N VAL A 36 3.03 -6.94 -3.44
CA VAL A 36 2.89 -5.85 -2.47
C VAL A 36 1.43 -5.68 -2.05
N LEU A 37 1.21 -5.52 -0.75
CA LEU A 37 0.03 -4.90 -0.15
C LEU A 37 0.44 -3.59 0.51
N ALA A 38 0.09 -2.47 -0.11
CA ALA A 38 0.43 -1.12 0.37
C ALA A 38 -0.79 -0.49 1.05
N ILE A 39 -0.65 -0.04 2.30
CA ILE A 39 -1.74 0.51 3.10
C ILE A 39 -1.61 2.03 3.15
N TYR A 40 -2.66 2.71 2.70
CA TYR A 40 -2.71 4.16 2.55
C TYR A 40 -3.87 4.73 3.37
N GLY A 41 -3.59 5.83 4.05
CA GLY A 41 -4.60 6.62 4.76
C GLY A 41 -4.58 8.06 4.25
N PRO A 42 -3.90 8.98 4.96
CA PRO A 42 -3.93 10.41 4.65
C PRO A 42 -3.27 10.76 3.30
N THR A 43 -2.32 9.96 2.83
CA THR A 43 -1.57 10.26 1.59
C THR A 43 -2.37 9.94 0.33
N ASP A 44 -2.29 10.82 -0.68
CA ASP A 44 -2.85 10.58 -2.00
C ASP A 44 -1.97 9.62 -2.83
N PRO A 45 -2.50 8.43 -3.17
CA PRO A 45 -1.73 7.43 -3.90
C PRO A 45 -1.46 7.85 -5.35
N ARG A 46 -2.15 8.84 -5.91
CA ARG A 46 -1.84 9.36 -7.26
C ARG A 46 -0.46 10.02 -7.32
N ILE A 47 0.01 10.54 -6.19
CA ILE A 47 1.28 11.26 -6.09
C ILE A 47 2.35 10.33 -5.52
N TRP A 48 2.01 9.60 -4.46
CA TRP A 48 2.98 8.84 -3.67
C TRP A 48 2.82 7.34 -3.77
N GLY A 49 1.81 6.83 -4.48
CA GLY A 49 1.58 5.40 -4.62
C GLY A 49 2.76 4.65 -5.27
N PRO A 50 3.02 3.39 -4.90
CA PRO A 50 4.07 2.60 -5.51
C PRO A 50 3.75 2.32 -6.98
N TRP A 51 4.75 2.47 -7.86
CA TRP A 51 4.56 2.21 -9.28
C TRP A 51 4.75 0.73 -9.60
N PRO A 52 3.81 0.10 -10.33
CA PRO A 52 4.00 -1.25 -10.84
C PRO A 52 4.94 -1.24 -12.05
N ASN A 53 5.77 -2.28 -12.15
CA ASN A 53 6.69 -2.47 -13.26
C ASN A 53 5.91 -2.58 -14.59
N GLY A 54 6.34 -1.81 -15.59
CA GLY A 54 5.72 -1.80 -16.92
C GLY A 54 4.42 -1.02 -17.04
N PHE A 55 4.04 -0.20 -16.05
CA PHE A 55 2.86 0.65 -16.14
C PHE A 55 3.00 1.68 -17.30
N PRO A 56 2.08 1.72 -18.28
CA PRO A 56 2.23 2.56 -19.47
C PRO A 56 1.59 3.96 -19.34
N GLY A 57 0.91 4.25 -18.23
CA GLY A 57 0.11 5.46 -18.05
C GLY A 57 0.80 6.55 -17.20
N SER A 58 0.04 7.58 -16.87
CA SER A 58 0.51 8.72 -16.05
C SER A 58 0.29 8.54 -14.55
N THR A 59 -0.73 7.76 -14.14
CA THR A 59 -0.95 7.37 -12.74
C THR A 59 -1.57 5.97 -12.66
N PRO A 60 -0.97 5.02 -11.94
CA PRO A 60 -1.54 3.68 -11.75
C PRO A 60 -2.72 3.68 -10.77
N TRP A 61 -2.83 4.72 -9.94
CA TRP A 61 -3.81 4.79 -8.86
C TRP A 61 -4.86 5.85 -9.11
N LEU A 62 -6.07 5.59 -8.65
CA LEU A 62 -7.11 6.58 -8.42
C LEU A 62 -6.90 7.23 -7.05
N ARG A 63 -7.47 8.43 -6.88
CA ARG A 63 -7.44 9.16 -5.60
C ARG A 63 -8.02 8.32 -4.44
N ARG A 64 -9.07 7.57 -4.75
CA ARG A 64 -9.78 6.64 -3.88
C ARG A 64 -10.25 5.45 -4.73
N PRO A 65 -10.41 4.26 -4.14
CA PRO A 65 -11.15 3.17 -4.77
C PRO A 65 -12.60 3.61 -5.04
N VAL A 66 -13.23 3.00 -6.03
CA VAL A 66 -14.59 3.31 -6.50
C VAL A 66 -15.56 2.21 -6.07
N ASN A 67 -16.87 2.42 -6.24
CA ASN A 67 -17.91 1.39 -6.00
C ASN A 67 -17.97 0.81 -4.57
N GLY A 68 -17.47 1.53 -3.56
CA GLY A 68 -17.42 1.05 -2.19
C GLY A 68 -16.28 0.06 -1.91
N ASP A 69 -15.38 -0.14 -2.86
CA ASP A 69 -14.17 -0.94 -2.66
C ASP A 69 -13.20 -0.24 -1.70
N ILE A 70 -12.29 -1.03 -1.14
CA ILE A 70 -11.16 -0.56 -0.33
C ILE A 70 -9.82 -0.87 -0.98
N LEU A 71 -9.82 -1.65 -2.07
CA LEU A 71 -8.61 -2.07 -2.78
C LEU A 71 -8.58 -1.49 -4.18
N GLN A 72 -7.41 -1.02 -4.58
CA GLN A 72 -7.05 -0.80 -5.97
C GLN A 72 -5.93 -1.78 -6.32
N THR A 73 -6.00 -2.47 -7.45
CA THR A 73 -4.99 -3.47 -7.83
C THR A 73 -4.44 -3.20 -9.22
N TYR A 74 -3.13 -3.26 -9.37
CA TYR A 74 -2.48 -3.26 -10.68
C TYR A 74 -1.22 -4.13 -10.63
N GLY A 75 -1.12 -5.09 -11.54
CA GLY A 75 0.00 -6.03 -11.60
C GLY A 75 0.22 -6.74 -10.25
N HIS A 76 1.44 -6.67 -9.74
CA HIS A 76 1.86 -7.28 -8.47
C HIS A 76 1.52 -6.46 -7.22
N ILE A 77 0.77 -5.37 -7.35
CA ILE A 77 0.48 -4.44 -6.25
C ILE A 77 -1.02 -4.36 -5.97
N ALA A 78 -1.37 -4.54 -4.69
CA ALA A 78 -2.65 -4.15 -4.12
C ALA A 78 -2.46 -2.94 -3.20
N LEU A 79 -3.25 -1.89 -3.41
CA LEU A 79 -3.26 -0.67 -2.60
C LEU A 79 -4.56 -0.62 -1.80
N LEU A 80 -4.44 -0.71 -0.48
CA LEU A 80 -5.53 -0.68 0.49
C LEU A 80 -5.73 0.73 1.01
N GLN A 81 -6.94 1.28 0.83
CA GLN A 81 -7.39 2.52 1.44
C GLN A 81 -8.70 2.25 2.19
N PRO A 82 -8.82 2.66 3.47
CA PRO A 82 -10.08 2.57 4.22
C PRO A 82 -11.05 3.66 3.75
N ALA A 83 -11.57 3.47 2.53
CA ALA A 83 -12.34 4.45 1.77
C ALA A 83 -13.71 4.82 2.38
N GLN A 84 -14.13 4.16 3.46
CA GLN A 84 -15.30 4.56 4.24
C GLN A 84 -15.13 5.93 4.89
N TRP A 85 -13.90 6.41 5.06
CA TRP A 85 -13.60 7.72 5.65
C TRP A 85 -13.69 8.83 4.58
N PRO A 86 -14.66 9.77 4.67
CA PRO A 86 -14.87 10.78 3.62
C PRO A 86 -13.69 11.73 3.43
N CYS A 87 -12.88 11.91 4.48
CA CYS A 87 -11.73 12.79 4.48
C CYS A 87 -10.55 12.28 3.62
N LEU A 88 -10.55 11.02 3.17
CA LEU A 88 -9.40 10.44 2.48
C LEU A 88 -9.29 10.84 1.01
N PRO A 89 -8.05 10.95 0.49
CA PRO A 89 -6.85 11.35 1.23
C PRO A 89 -7.00 12.78 1.78
N CYS A 90 -6.49 13.03 3.00
CA CYS A 90 -6.61 14.32 3.68
C CYS A 90 -5.30 15.13 3.68
N HIS A 91 -4.15 14.49 3.39
CA HIS A 91 -2.81 15.09 3.42
C HIS A 91 -2.40 15.72 4.76
N ARG A 92 -2.93 15.23 5.86
CA ARG A 92 -2.61 15.73 7.21
C ARG A 92 -1.69 14.76 7.95
N GLU A 93 -0.84 15.32 8.79
CA GLU A 93 -0.14 14.58 9.85
C GLU A 93 -1.16 14.23 10.94
N GLY A 94 -1.94 13.17 10.74
CA GLY A 94 -3.05 12.81 11.63
C GLY A 94 -4.28 13.71 11.55
N CYS A 95 -5.36 13.32 12.25
CA CYS A 95 -6.67 13.99 12.19
C CYS A 95 -6.63 15.47 12.61
N GLN A 96 -5.71 15.84 13.52
CA GLN A 96 -5.52 17.19 14.08
C GLN A 96 -4.33 17.95 13.43
N ALA A 97 -3.71 17.41 12.38
CA ALA A 97 -2.63 18.04 11.61
C ALA A 97 -1.35 18.36 12.41
N HIS A 98 -0.87 17.40 13.21
CA HIS A 98 0.46 17.42 13.82
C HIS A 98 0.98 15.98 14.01
N ASN A 99 2.29 15.78 14.02
CA ASN A 99 2.95 14.46 14.06
C ASN A 99 2.50 13.47 15.16
N GLN A 100 2.00 13.95 16.30
CA GLN A 100 1.47 13.13 17.40
C GLN A 100 -0.03 12.85 17.29
N SER A 101 -0.70 13.43 16.30
CA SER A 101 -2.14 13.24 16.11
C SER A 101 -2.40 11.82 15.58
N PRO A 102 -3.38 11.11 16.14
CA PRO A 102 -3.80 9.82 15.61
C PRO A 102 -4.32 9.98 14.18
N SER A 103 -4.13 8.94 13.37
CA SER A 103 -4.76 8.79 12.06
C SER A 103 -5.89 7.79 12.17
N GLN A 104 -7.08 8.23 12.61
CA GLN A 104 -8.22 7.34 12.88
C GLN A 104 -8.57 6.43 11.70
N CYS A 105 -8.39 6.90 10.46
CA CYS A 105 -8.59 6.09 9.26
C CYS A 105 -7.73 4.82 9.24
N LEU A 106 -6.50 4.88 9.75
CA LEU A 106 -5.58 3.75 9.86
C LEU A 106 -5.74 3.01 11.20
N GLU A 107 -5.97 3.71 12.31
CA GLU A 107 -6.12 3.08 13.64
C GLU A 107 -7.38 2.23 13.74
N THR A 108 -8.44 2.61 13.05
CA THR A 108 -9.71 1.84 12.99
C THR A 108 -9.67 0.69 11.99
N LEU A 109 -8.60 0.58 11.19
CA LEU A 109 -8.43 -0.53 10.25
C LEU A 109 -7.98 -1.77 11.03
N ALA A 110 -8.93 -2.67 11.30
CA ALA A 110 -8.68 -3.87 12.09
C ALA A 110 -7.54 -4.72 11.50
N PRO A 111 -6.52 -5.10 12.29
CA PRO A 111 -5.42 -5.95 11.84
C PRO A 111 -5.89 -7.27 11.22
N GLU A 112 -6.98 -7.84 11.75
CA GLU A 112 -7.59 -9.08 11.25
C GLU A 112 -8.11 -8.90 9.82
N ARG A 113 -8.71 -7.74 9.52
CA ARG A 113 -9.17 -7.41 8.17
C ARG A 113 -8.01 -7.24 7.21
N VAL A 114 -6.92 -6.62 7.65
CA VAL A 114 -5.68 -6.50 6.85
C VAL A 114 -5.07 -7.87 6.60
N ALA A 115 -5.01 -8.74 7.60
CA ALA A 115 -4.49 -10.09 7.49
C ALA A 115 -5.31 -10.95 6.50
N GLU A 116 -6.64 -10.86 6.54
CA GLU A 116 -7.53 -11.53 5.59
C GLU A 116 -7.24 -11.08 4.15
N ILE A 117 -7.15 -9.76 3.92
CA ILE A 117 -6.82 -9.18 2.61
C ILE A 117 -5.43 -9.64 2.15
N ALA A 118 -4.44 -9.63 3.03
CA ALA A 118 -3.08 -10.06 2.74
C ALA A 118 -3.02 -11.53 2.32
N LEU A 119 -3.69 -12.43 3.06
CA LEU A 119 -3.75 -13.85 2.73
C LEU A 119 -4.44 -14.09 1.39
N ASN A 120 -5.56 -13.41 1.13
CA ASN A 120 -6.27 -13.50 -0.14
C ASN A 120 -5.42 -12.97 -1.30
N TRP A 121 -4.70 -11.87 -1.09
CA TRP A 121 -3.81 -11.31 -2.10
C TRP A 121 -2.63 -12.24 -2.37
N ALA A 122 -1.98 -12.79 -1.35
CA ALA A 122 -0.87 -13.73 -1.50
C ALA A 122 -1.27 -14.96 -2.31
N ARG A 123 -2.44 -15.55 -2.05
CA ARG A 123 -2.94 -16.73 -2.77
C ARG A 123 -3.18 -16.48 -4.26
N LYS A 124 -3.75 -15.33 -4.63
CA LYS A 124 -3.98 -14.97 -6.04
C LYS A 124 -2.71 -14.95 -6.90
N GLY A 125 -1.52 -14.84 -6.31
CA GLY A 125 -0.25 -14.85 -7.03
C GLY A 125 0.35 -16.24 -7.24
N LEU A 126 -0.21 -17.27 -6.60
CA LEU A 126 0.22 -18.66 -6.74
C LEU A 126 -0.55 -19.41 -7.85
N GLU A 127 -1.62 -18.80 -8.36
CA GLU A 127 -2.55 -19.39 -9.33
C GLU A 127 -2.26 -18.93 -10.78
N SER A 128 -1.22 -18.13 -10.98
CA SER A 128 -0.78 -17.55 -12.27
C SER A 128 0.63 -18.00 -12.61
#